data_AF-A0ABD5DVP4-F1
#
_entry.id   AF-A0ABD5DVP4-F1
#
_cell.length_a   1.000
_cell.length_b   1.000
_cell.length_c   1.000
_cell.angle_alpha   90.00
_cell.angle_beta   90.00
_cell.angle_gamma   90.00
#
_symmetry.space_group_name_H-M   'P 1'
#
loop_
_entity.id
_entity.type
_entity.pdbx_description
1 polymer ?
#
loop_
_entity_poly.entity_id
_entity_poly.type
_entity_poly.pdbx_seq_one_letter_code
_entity_poly.pdbx_strand_id
1 'polypeptide(L)'
;FAMQHYEVKPDLMTMAKSLAGGFPLSGVVGRAEVMDAPAPGGLGGTYAGNPLAVAAAHAVLDVIAEEQLCQRAEQLGSHLQEVLN
;
A
#
# COMPACT_ATOMS: atom_id res chain seq x y z
N PHE A 1 6.47 -1.48 3.82
CA PHE A 1 6.74 -0.88 2.50
C PHE A 1 8.22 -1.02 2.16
N ALA A 2 8.55 -1.26 0.89
CA ALA A 2 9.93 -1.46 0.44
C ALA A 2 10.88 -0.32 0.85
N MET A 3 10.41 0.93 0.84
CA MET A 3 11.20 2.09 1.24
C MET A 3 11.71 2.02 2.69
N GLN A 4 11.04 1.29 3.58
CA GLN A 4 11.44 1.19 5.00
C GLN A 4 12.73 0.38 5.16
N HIS A 5 13.16 -0.35 4.13
CA HIS A 5 14.47 -1.01 4.08
C HIS A 5 15.59 -0.07 3.60
N TYR A 6 15.27 1.18 3.29
CA TYR A 6 16.21 2.21 2.86
C TYR A 6 16.10 3.43 3.77
N GLU A 7 17.16 4.24 3.85
CA GLU A 7 17.14 5.52 4.58
C GLU A 7 16.45 6.62 3.75
N VAL A 8 15.23 6.33 3.28
CA VAL A 8 14.44 7.20 2.41
C VAL A 8 13.10 7.52 3.07
N LYS A 9 12.75 8.81 3.08
CA LYS A 9 11.42 9.29 3.48
C LYS A 9 10.78 10.02 2.29
N PRO A 10 9.82 9.41 1.59
CA PRO A 10 9.25 10.01 0.40
C PRO A 10 8.27 11.15 0.75
N ASP A 11 8.22 12.10 -0.16
CA ASP A 11 7.28 13.22 -0.15
C ASP A 11 5.86 12.75 -0.53
N LEU A 12 5.79 11.77 -1.42
CA LEU A 12 4.59 11.16 -1.96
C LEU A 12 4.87 9.68 -2.28
N MET A 13 3.92 8.80 -1.96
CA MET A 13 3.94 7.37 -2.23
C MET A 13 2.66 6.98 -2.97
N THR A 14 2.79 6.05 -3.90
CA THR A 14 1.67 5.40 -4.58
C THR A 14 1.46 3.97 -4.08
N MET A 15 0.21 3.52 -4.03
CA MET A 15 -0.17 2.17 -3.61
C MET A 15 -1.36 1.66 -4.41
N ALA A 16 -1.40 0.36 -4.68
CA ALA A 16 -2.46 -0.33 -5.44
C ALA A 16 -2.28 -1.85 -5.25
N LYS A 17 -2.52 -2.66 -6.29
CA LYS A 17 -2.27 -4.11 -6.35
C LYS A 17 -2.89 -4.85 -5.15
N SER A 18 -2.05 -5.36 -4.25
CA SER A 18 -2.46 -6.14 -3.09
C SER A 18 -3.27 -5.34 -2.08
N LEU A 19 -3.32 -4.00 -2.17
CA LEU A 19 -4.00 -3.11 -1.23
C LEU A 19 -5.46 -3.53 -0.93
N ALA A 20 -6.19 -4.06 -1.91
CA ALA A 20 -7.57 -4.52 -1.74
C ALA A 20 -7.77 -5.97 -2.22
N GLY A 21 -6.73 -6.81 -2.14
CA GLY A 21 -6.89 -8.26 -2.28
C GLY A 21 -7.44 -8.72 -3.64
N GLY A 22 -7.18 -7.94 -4.69
CA GLY A 22 -7.68 -8.20 -6.05
C GLY A 22 -8.87 -7.32 -6.46
N PHE A 23 -9.53 -6.64 -5.52
CA PHE A 23 -10.53 -5.62 -5.88
C PHE A 23 -9.86 -4.32 -6.35
N PRO A 24 -10.43 -3.55 -7.30
CA PRO A 24 -9.81 -2.32 -7.79
C PRO A 24 -9.72 -1.23 -6.71
N LEU A 25 -8.51 -1.02 -6.19
CA LEU A 25 -8.18 0.12 -5.34
C LEU A 25 -6.75 0.59 -5.60
N SER A 26 -6.58 1.91 -5.61
CA SER A 26 -5.27 2.56 -5.58
C SER A 26 -5.36 3.83 -4.75
N GLY A 27 -4.21 4.33 -4.31
CA GLY A 27 -4.12 5.54 -3.51
C GLY A 27 -2.76 6.21 -3.66
N VAL A 28 -2.75 7.48 -3.32
CA VAL A 28 -1.53 8.26 -3.10
C VAL A 28 -1.56 8.79 -1.67
N VAL A 29 -0.41 8.77 -1.00
CA VAL A 29 -0.23 9.32 0.34
C VAL A 29 1.03 10.18 0.34
N GLY A 30 0.98 11.35 0.94
CA GLY A 30 2.11 12.27 0.96
C GLY A 30 2.01 13.25 2.11
N ARG A 31 2.95 14.20 2.16
CA ARG A 31 2.88 15.32 3.10
C ARG A 31 1.59 16.12 2.91
N ALA A 32 1.05 16.66 4.00
CA ALA A 32 -0.17 17.47 3.97
C ALA A 32 -0.07 18.63 2.96
N GLU A 33 1.04 19.38 2.97
CA GLU A 33 1.27 20.48 2.01
C GLU A 33 1.23 20.04 0.54
N VAL A 34 1.55 18.77 0.24
CA VAL A 34 1.48 18.20 -1.11
C VAL A 34 0.06 17.73 -1.42
N MET A 35 -0.60 17.08 -0.46
CA MET A 35 -1.95 16.53 -0.62
C MET A 35 -3.05 17.61 -0.64
N ASP A 36 -2.83 18.73 0.05
CA ASP A 36 -3.76 19.87 0.15
C ASP A 36 -3.52 20.93 -0.94
N ALA A 37 -2.44 20.80 -1.73
CA ALA A 37 -2.12 21.74 -2.80
C ALA A 37 -3.16 21.78 -3.96
N PRO A 38 -3.78 20.66 -4.38
CA PRO A 38 -4.82 20.71 -5.41
C PRO A 38 -6.04 21.50 -4.96
N ALA A 39 -6.53 22.39 -5.82
CA ALA A 39 -7.79 23.09 -5.59
C ALA A 39 -8.98 22.09 -5.51
N PRO A 40 -10.12 22.47 -4.91
CA PRO A 40 -11.31 21.63 -4.91
C PRO A 40 -11.68 21.13 -6.32
N GLY A 41 -11.84 19.81 -6.47
CA GLY A 41 -12.05 19.16 -7.78
C GLY A 41 -10.78 18.86 -8.58
N GLY A 42 -9.61 19.27 -8.11
CA GLY A 42 -8.31 18.97 -8.73
C GLY A 42 -7.87 17.52 -8.60
N LEU A 43 -8.44 16.78 -7.64
CA LEU A 43 -8.34 15.33 -7.52
C LEU A 43 -9.75 14.76 -7.44
N GLY A 44 -10.00 13.65 -8.15
CA GLY A 44 -11.31 13.01 -8.16
C GLY A 44 -11.32 11.73 -8.99
N GLY A 45 -12.53 11.21 -9.20
CA GLY A 45 -12.79 10.03 -10.01
C GLY A 45 -14.15 9.45 -9.66
N THR A 46 -14.88 8.92 -10.65
CA THR A 46 -16.25 8.40 -10.46
C THR A 46 -16.33 7.32 -9.37
N TYR A 47 -15.28 6.50 -9.26
CA TYR A 47 -15.19 5.42 -8.27
C TYR A 47 -14.13 5.69 -7.19
N ALA A 48 -13.66 6.93 -7.06
CA ALA A 48 -12.70 7.29 -6.02
C ALA A 48 -13.34 7.03 -4.65
N GLY A 49 -12.64 6.28 -3.79
CA GLY A 49 -13.15 5.91 -2.47
C GLY A 49 -14.34 4.94 -2.50
N ASN A 50 -14.44 4.06 -3.52
CA ASN A 50 -15.48 3.04 -3.58
C ASN A 50 -15.57 2.25 -2.25
N PRO A 51 -16.74 2.21 -1.58
CA PRO A 51 -16.85 1.66 -0.23
C PRO A 51 -16.57 0.15 -0.15
N LEU A 52 -16.89 -0.61 -1.19
CA LEU A 52 -16.58 -2.03 -1.25
C LEU A 52 -15.06 -2.27 -1.37
N ALA A 53 -14.38 -1.46 -2.18
CA ALA A 53 -12.93 -1.49 -2.30
C ALA A 53 -12.24 -1.16 -0.96
N VAL A 54 -12.76 -0.16 -0.23
CA VAL A 54 -12.25 0.22 1.10
C VAL A 54 -12.49 -0.89 2.12
N ALA A 55 -13.66 -1.52 2.13
CA ALA A 55 -13.94 -2.65 3.02
C ALA A 55 -13.02 -3.85 2.73
N ALA A 56 -12.78 -4.16 1.46
CA ALA A 56 -11.82 -5.19 1.06
C ALA A 56 -10.38 -4.85 1.51
N ALA A 57 -9.97 -3.58 1.41
CA ALA A 57 -8.67 -3.14 1.88
C ALA A 57 -8.50 -3.30 3.39
N HIS A 58 -9.53 -2.98 4.19
CA HIS A 58 -9.50 -3.23 5.64
C HIS A 58 -9.31 -4.71 5.95
N ALA A 59 -10.11 -5.59 5.35
CA ALA A 59 -9.97 -7.03 5.56
C ALA A 59 -8.58 -7.56 5.16
N VAL A 60 -7.99 -7.02 4.10
CA VAL A 60 -6.61 -7.37 3.69
C VAL A 60 -5.58 -6.90 4.71
N LEU A 61 -5.72 -5.70 5.24
CA LEU A 61 -4.82 -5.17 6.27
C LEU A 61 -4.90 -6.00 7.56
N ASP A 62 -6.11 -6.43 7.93
CA ASP A 62 -6.33 -7.33 9.06
C ASP A 62 -5.60 -8.66 8.85
N VAL A 63 -5.76 -9.29 7.68
CA VAL A 63 -5.05 -10.54 7.34
C VAL A 63 -3.53 -10.36 7.34
N ILE A 64 -3.01 -9.26 6.78
CA ILE A 64 -1.57 -8.95 6.79
C ILE A 64 -1.04 -8.90 8.23
N ALA A 65 -1.80 -8.27 9.13
CA ALA A 65 -1.43 -8.15 10.54
C ALA A 65 -1.60 -9.47 11.31
N GLU A 66 -2.74 -10.15 11.20
CA GLU A 66 -3.04 -11.37 11.93
C GLU A 66 -2.13 -12.54 11.54
N GLU A 67 -1.86 -12.72 10.24
CA GLU A 67 -1.01 -13.80 9.73
C GLU A 67 0.48 -13.44 9.67
N GLN A 68 0.87 -12.23 10.11
CA GLN A 68 2.26 -11.75 10.11
C GLN A 68 2.93 -11.88 8.73
N LEU A 69 2.21 -11.47 7.69
CA LEU A 69 2.62 -11.73 6.30
C LEU A 69 3.92 -11.02 5.92
N CYS A 70 4.21 -9.85 6.50
CA CYS A 70 5.46 -9.15 6.25
C CYS A 70 6.67 -9.93 6.77
N GLN A 71 6.59 -10.45 8.00
CA GLN A 71 7.65 -11.25 8.62
C GLN A 71 7.84 -12.57 7.86
N ARG A 72 6.74 -13.21 7.49
CA ARG A 72 6.77 -14.43 6.66
C ARG A 72 7.43 -14.17 5.30
N ALA A 73 7.17 -13.02 4.68
CA ALA A 73 7.80 -12.64 3.42
C ALA A 73 9.33 -12.45 3.56
N GLU A 74 9.80 -11.86 4.67
CA GLU A 74 11.24 -11.73 4.94
C GLU A 74 11.92 -13.08 5.14
N GLN A 75 11.30 -13.98 5.91
CA GLN A 75 11.83 -15.33 6.17
C GLN A 75 11.94 -16.14 4.87
N LEU A 76 10.85 -16.22 4.10
CA LEU A 76 10.83 -16.95 2.83
C LEU A 76 11.75 -16.31 1.79
N GLY A 77 11.80 -14.99 1.74
CA GLY A 77 12.70 -14.25 0.86
C GLY A 77 14.17 -14.54 1.15
N SER A 78 14.56 -14.59 2.42
CA SER A 78 15.93 -14.92 2.84
C SER A 78 16.30 -16.36 2.45
N HIS A 79 15.41 -17.32 2.76
CA HIS A 79 15.63 -18.72 2.38
C HIS A 79 15.76 -18.90 0.85
N LEU A 80 14.93 -18.19 0.08
CA LEU A 80 15.02 -18.22 -1.38
C LEU A 80 16.37 -17.71 -1.88
N GLN A 81 16.92 -16.65 -1.29
CA GLN A 81 18.24 -16.12 -1.65
C GLN A 81 19.37 -17.08 -1.31
N GLU A 82 19.30 -17.80 -0.18
CA GLU A 82 20.31 -18.79 0.20
C GLU A 82 20.34 -19.99 -0.75
N VAL A 83 19.18 -20.39 -1.29
CA VAL A 83 19.07 -21.55 -2.18
C VAL A 83 19.47 -21.21 -3.63
N LEU A 84 19.19 -19.99 -4.07
CA LEU A 84 19.40 -19.58 -5.47
C LEU A 84 20.72 -18.87 -5.76
N ASN A 85 21.45 -18.41 -4.73
CA ASN A 85 22.79 -17.82 -4.86
C ASN A 85 23.89 -18.81 -4.49
#